data_AF-A0A536I5J8-F1
#
_entry.id   AF-A0A536I5J8-F1
#
_cell.length_a   1.000
_cell.length_b   1.000
_cell.length_c   1.000
_cell.angle_alpha   90.00
_cell.angle_beta   90.00
_cell.angle_gamma   90.00
#
_symmetry.space_group_name_H-M   'P 1'
#
loop_
_entity.id
_entity.type
_entity.pdbx_description
1 polymer ?
#
loop_
_entity_poly.entity_id
_entity_poly.type
_entity_poly.pdbx_seq_one_letter_code
_entity_poly.pdbx_strand_id
1 'polypeptide(L)' 'MPMPERGAITLAIDVAGVRANAGTVDALARLQLAARRQGCQVRLTGTSRELRELVRFMGLRDVLPERR' A
#
# COMPACT_ATOMS: atom_id res chain seq x y z
N MET A 1 17.91 -19.98 -17.56
CA MET A 1 18.46 -19.20 -16.43
C MET A 1 17.36 -18.29 -15.92
N PRO A 2 16.71 -18.54 -14.76
CA PRO A 2 15.81 -17.56 -14.18
C PRO A 2 16.66 -16.34 -13.77
N MET A 3 16.25 -15.18 -14.26
CA MET A 3 16.87 -13.90 -13.94
C MET A 3 16.63 -13.64 -12.45
N PRO A 4 17.62 -13.15 -11.68
CA PRO A 4 17.33 -12.67 -10.34
C PRO A 4 16.30 -11.55 -10.50
N GLU A 5 15.08 -11.84 -10.07
CA GLU A 5 14.05 -10.88 -9.71
C GLU A 5 14.74 -9.66 -9.10
N ARG A 6 14.80 -8.56 -9.85
CA ARG A 6 15.30 -7.27 -9.34
C ARG A 6 14.54 -7.07 -8.04
N GLY A 7 15.22 -7.26 -6.92
CA GLY A 7 14.61 -7.32 -5.60
C GLY A 7 13.96 -5.99 -5.30
N ALA A 8 12.70 -5.82 -5.72
CA ALA A 8 11.92 -4.66 -5.39
C ALA A 8 11.76 -4.71 -3.88
N ILE A 9 12.47 -3.81 -3.19
CA ILE A 9 12.46 -3.75 -1.73
C ILE A 9 11.00 -3.57 -1.33
N THR A 10 10.46 -4.59 -0.68
CA THR A 10 9.07 -4.61 -0.26
C THR A 10 8.99 -4.14 1.18
N LEU A 11 8.43 -2.96 1.40
CA LEU A 11 8.17 -2.43 2.73
C LEU A 11 6.78 -2.87 3.17
N ALA A 12 6.72 -3.64 4.26
CA ALA A 12 5.48 -3.92 4.96
C ALA A 12 5.20 -2.77 5.93
N ILE A 13 4.09 -2.05 5.72
CA ILE A 13 3.66 -0.98 6.62
C ILE A 13 2.44 -1.46 7.37
N ASP A 14 2.60 -1.59 8.68
CA ASP A 14 1.50 -1.85 9.58
C ASP A 14 0.67 -0.58 9.75
N VAL A 15 -0.61 -0.69 9.43
CA VAL A 15 -1.60 0.36 9.60
C VAL A 15 -2.63 -0.03 10.67
N ALA A 16 -2.30 -0.99 11.53
CA ALA A 16 -3.17 -1.39 12.63
C ALA A 16 -3.29 -0.21 13.62
N GLY A 17 -4.51 0.27 13.82
CA GLY A 17 -4.77 1.43 14.69
C GLY A 17 -4.67 2.79 14.01
N VAL A 18 -4.33 2.86 12.71
CA VAL A 18 -4.44 4.10 11.95
C VAL A 18 -5.91 4.37 11.62
N ARG A 19 -6.38 5.59 11.86
CA ARG A 19 -7.75 6.00 11.49
C ARG A 19 -7.95 5.88 9.98
N ALA A 20 -9.03 5.21 9.59
CA ALA A 20 -9.44 5.10 8.20
C ALA A 20 -10.06 6.42 7.71
N ASN A 21 -9.23 7.32 7.18
CA ASN A 21 -9.68 8.57 6.59
C ASN A 21 -9.06 8.80 5.21
N ALA A 22 -9.65 9.72 4.44
CA ALA A 22 -9.19 10.02 3.09
C ALA A 22 -7.76 10.57 3.04
N GLY A 23 -7.33 11.32 4.07
CA GLY A 23 -5.97 11.83 4.18
C GLY A 23 -4.92 10.73 4.39
N THR A 24 -5.23 9.71 5.19
CA THR A 24 -4.40 8.53 5.39
C THR A 24 -4.29 7.74 4.10
N VAL A 25 -5.41 7.54 3.38
CA VAL A 25 -5.39 6.83 2.09
C VAL A 25 -4.60 7.60 1.03
N ASP A 26 -4.75 8.93 0.94
CA ASP A 26 -3.95 9.78 0.05
C ASP A 26 -2.46 9.72 0.40
N ALA A 27 -2.11 9.82 1.69
CA ALA A 27 -0.72 9.74 2.13
C ALA A 27 -0.09 8.37 1.81
N LEU A 28 -0.83 7.27 2.02
CA LEU A 28 -0.36 5.92 1.65
C LEU A 28 -0.21 5.76 0.14
N ALA A 29 -1.16 6.28 -0.65
CA ALA A 29 -1.09 6.22 -2.11
C ALA A 29 0.11 7.01 -2.65
N ARG A 30 0.36 8.21 -2.10
CA ARG A 30 1.57 9.01 -2.41
C ARG A 30 2.84 8.30 -2.00
N LEU A 31 2.86 7.66 -0.82
CA LEU A 31 4.00 6.88 -0.35
C LEU A 31 4.31 5.72 -1.30
N GLN A 32 3.29 4.98 -1.72
CA GLN A 32 3.46 3.91 -2.69
C GLN A 32 3.96 4.41 -4.05
N LEU A 33 3.42 5.54 -4.52
CA LEU A 33 3.88 6.15 -5.76
C LEU A 33 5.37 6.56 -5.65
N ALA A 34 5.77 7.16 -4.53
CA ALA A 34 7.16 7.51 -4.25
C ALA A 34 8.05 6.26 -4.18
N ALA A 35 7.60 5.20 -3.50
CA ALA A 35 8.33 3.94 -3.42
C ALA A 35 8.51 3.29 -4.80
N ARG A 36 7.45 3.22 -5.62
CA ARG A 36 7.52 2.68 -6.98
C ARG A 36 8.48 3.45 -7.87
N ARG A 37 8.54 4.78 -7.73
CA ARG A 37 9.54 5.63 -8.42
C ARG A 37 10.98 5.31 -8.02
N GLN A 38 11.19 4.75 -6.83
CA GLN A 38 12.51 4.31 -6.33
C GLN A 38 12.77 2.81 -6.55
N GLY A 39 11.87 2.08 -7.23
CA GLY A 39 11.99 0.64 -7.41
C GLY A 39 11.59 -0.20 -6.19
N CYS A 40 10.96 0.41 -5.20
CA CYS A 40 10.41 -0.24 -4.01
C CYS A 40 8.90 -0.50 -4.16
N GLN A 41 8.38 -1.46 -3.41
CA GLN A 41 6.93 -1.70 -3.30
C GLN A 41 6.49 -1.56 -1.85
N VAL A 42 5.34 -0.93 -1.62
CA VAL A 42 4.73 -0.85 -0.29
C VAL A 42 3.58 -1.85 -0.23
N ARG A 43 3.49 -2.57 0.87
CA ARG A 43 2.38 -3.48 1.18
C ARG A 43 1.79 -3.10 2.53
N LEU A 44 0.49 -2.88 2.54
CA LEU A 44 -0.24 -2.59 3.78
C LEU A 44 -0.53 -3.90 4.52
N THR A 45 -0.23 -3.92 5.81
CA THR A 45 -0.61 -4.99 6.76
C THR A 45 -1.43 -4.39 7.91
N GLY A 46 -2.28 -5.20 8.54
CA GLY A 46 -3.15 -4.71 9.60
C GLY A 46 -4.25 -3.75 9.11
N THR A 47 -4.62 -3.83 7.81
CA THR A 47 -5.64 -2.97 7.22
C THR A 47 -7.02 -3.24 7.82
N SER A 48 -7.52 -2.30 8.62
CA SER A 48 -8.87 -2.31 9.17
C SER A 48 -9.91 -2.39 8.05
N ARG A 49 -11.03 -3.05 8.32
CA ARG A 49 -12.14 -3.18 7.36
C ARG A 49 -12.60 -1.82 6.81
N GLU A 50 -12.72 -0.81 7.66
CA GLU A 50 -13.07 0.55 7.25
C GLU A 50 -12.08 1.14 6.24
N LEU A 51 -10.78 0.95 6.44
CA LEU A 51 -9.75 1.43 5.50
C LEU A 51 -9.87 0.72 4.15
N ARG A 52 -10.09 -0.59 4.15
CA ARG A 52 -10.34 -1.37 2.93
C ARG A 52 -11.58 -0.88 2.17
N GLU A 53 -12.67 -0.61 2.89
CA GLU A 53 -13.89 -0.08 2.29
C GLU A 53 -13.66 1.33 1.73
N LEU A 54 -12.91 2.18 2.43
CA LEU A 54 -12.54 3.51 1.94
C LEU A 54 -11.65 3.45 0.68
N VAL A 55 -10.62 2.60 0.68
CA VAL A 55 -9.74 2.38 -0.48
C VAL A 55 -10.54 1.87 -1.67
N ARG A 56 -11.50 0.97 -1.44
CA ARG A 56 -12.43 0.50 -2.48
C ARG A 56 -13.34 1.63 -2.98
N PHE A 57 -13.90 2.42 -2.07
CA PHE A 57 -14.76 3.55 -2.39
C PHE A 57 -14.02 4.61 -3.23
N MET A 58 -12.75 4.87 -2.94
CA MET A 58 -11.90 5.79 -3.69
C MET A 58 -11.32 5.20 -4.99
N GLY A 59 -11.55 3.91 -5.27
CA GLY A 59 -11.02 3.25 -6.47
C GLY A 59 -9.51 2.98 -6.44
N LEU A 60 -8.87 3.03 -5.26
CA LEU A 60 -7.41 2.95 -5.10
C LEU A 60 -6.89 1.54 -4.83
N ARG A 61 -7.69 0.50 -5.09
CA ARG A 61 -7.33 -0.90 -4.79
C ARG A 61 -6.10 -1.40 -5.56
N ASP A 62 -5.91 -0.94 -6.80
CA ASP A 62 -4.73 -1.30 -7.60
C ASP A 62 -3.47 -0.54 -7.12
N VAL A 63 -3.68 0.69 -6.64
CA VAL A 63 -2.63 1.56 -6.13
C VAL A 63 -2.19 1.14 -4.75
N LEU A 64 -3.03 0.52 -3.92
CA LEU A 64 -2.72 0.11 -2.55
C LEU A 64 -2.99 -1.40 -2.37
N PRO A 65 -2.03 -2.28 -2.71
CA PRO A 65 -2.16 -3.71 -2.52
C PRO A 65 -2.07 -4.04 -1.04
N GLU A 66 -3.19 -4.49 -0.49
CA GLU A 66 -3.27 -5.02 0.87
C GLU A 66 -2.87 -6.49 0.93
N ARG A 67 -2.12 -6.88 1.97
CA ARG A 67 -1.90 -8.29 2.31
C ARG A 67 -3.15 -8.80 3.04
N ARG A 68 -3.75 -9.86 2.50
CA ARG A 68 -4.90 -10.57 3.08
C ARG A 68 -4.52 -11.24 4.39
#